data_AF-A0A6L5K7J0-F1
#
_entry.id   AF-A0A6L5K7J0-F1
#
_cell.length_a   1.000
_cell.length_b   1.000
_cell.length_c   1.000
_cell.angle_alpha   90.00
_cell.angle_beta   90.00
_cell.angle_gamma   90.00
#
_symmetry.space_group_name_H-M   'P 1'
#
loop_
_entity.id
_entity.type
_entity.pdbx_description
1 polymer ?
#
loop_
_entity_poly.entity_id
_entity_poly.type
_entity_poly.pdbx_seq_one_letter_code
_entity_poly.pdbx_strand_id
1 'polypeptide(L)'
;MPKVCMGKIHFPGDKQDAVGVKYRFYVESPAGWRGEFTPQDHRRFSDGDGYIIELENGRRGDCYIRKMVNRVIATVPPVYSYYFRGSGRLSGPTE
;
A
#
# COMPACT_ATOMS: atom_id res chain seq x y z
N MET A 1 -1.68 -15.70 11.61
CA MET A 1 -1.98 -15.00 10.34
C MET A 1 -1.48 -13.56 10.48
N PRO A 2 -0.77 -12.98 9.49
CA PRO A 2 -0.28 -11.60 9.62
C PRO A 2 -1.44 -10.61 9.79
N LYS A 3 -1.27 -9.55 10.60
CA LYS A 3 -2.35 -8.59 10.89
C LYS A 3 -2.75 -7.84 9.61
N VAL A 4 -4.05 -7.72 9.35
CA VAL A 4 -4.59 -6.82 8.32
C VAL A 4 -4.90 -5.48 9.00
N CYS A 5 -4.36 -4.41 8.46
CA CYS A 5 -4.49 -3.05 8.98
C CYS A 5 -5.16 -2.14 7.93
N MET A 6 -5.63 -0.99 8.38
CA MET A 6 -6.17 0.05 7.50
C MET A 6 -5.12 1.14 7.28
N GLY A 7 -5.04 1.66 6.07
CA GLY A 7 -4.14 2.75 5.73
C GLY A 7 -4.66 3.54 4.55
N LYS A 8 -3.82 4.44 4.04
CA LYS A 8 -4.10 5.18 2.82
C LYS A 8 -2.90 5.13 1.88
N ILE A 9 -3.16 5.21 0.58
CA ILE A 9 -2.13 5.46 -0.43
C ILE A 9 -2.39 6.84 -1.03
N HIS A 10 -1.37 7.70 -1.01
CA HIS A 10 -1.39 9.01 -1.67
C HIS A 10 -0.73 8.91 -3.04
N PHE A 11 -1.34 9.55 -4.03
CA PHE A 11 -0.82 9.55 -5.40
C PHE A 11 0.39 10.49 -5.56
N PRO A 12 1.33 10.17 -6.48
CA PRO A 12 2.38 11.09 -6.86
C PRO A 12 1.78 12.40 -7.39
N GLY A 13 2.29 13.53 -6.89
CA GLY A 13 1.94 14.87 -7.38
C GLY A 13 0.75 15.54 -6.67
N ASP A 14 -0.17 14.78 -6.06
CA ASP A 14 -1.26 15.35 -5.27
C ASP A 14 -1.44 14.61 -3.94
N LYS A 15 -0.92 15.21 -2.87
CA LYS A 15 -1.00 14.66 -1.51
C LYS A 15 -2.42 14.69 -0.93
N GLN A 16 -3.33 15.50 -1.49
CA GLN A 16 -4.74 15.54 -1.05
C GLN A 16 -5.54 14.36 -1.60
N ASP A 17 -5.05 13.76 -2.69
CA ASP A 17 -5.69 12.61 -3.31
C ASP A 17 -5.18 11.31 -2.70
N ALA A 18 -6.02 10.68 -1.88
CA ALA A 18 -5.70 9.47 -1.14
C ALA A 18 -6.79 8.41 -1.29
N VAL A 19 -6.38 7.14 -1.26
CA VAL A 19 -7.29 5.98 -1.32
C VAL A 19 -7.17 5.19 -0.05
N GLY A 20 -8.31 4.86 0.57
CA GLY A 20 -8.33 3.92 1.67
C GLY A 20 -7.91 2.52 1.20
N VAL A 21 -6.99 1.88 1.93
CA VAL A 21 -6.51 0.53 1.61
C VAL A 21 -6.54 -0.38 2.82
N LYS A 22 -6.75 -1.67 2.58
CA LYS A 22 -6.46 -2.73 3.55
C LYS A 22 -5.09 -3.28 3.22
N TYR A 23 -4.13 -3.17 4.14
CA TYR A 23 -2.76 -3.60 3.91
C TYR A 23 -2.32 -4.66 4.91
N ARG A 24 -1.27 -5.37 4.54
CA ARG A 24 -0.58 -6.34 5.39
C ARG A 24 0.92 -6.28 5.11
N PHE A 25 1.73 -6.16 6.15
CA PHE A 25 3.17 -6.31 6.03
C PHE A 25 3.56 -7.79 5.96
N TYR A 26 4.48 -8.09 5.06
CA TYR A 26 5.24 -9.34 5.09
C TYR A 26 6.52 -9.17 5.92
N VAL A 27 7.15 -7.99 5.78
CA VAL A 27 8.36 -7.60 6.53
C VAL A 27 8.24 -6.11 6.86
N GLU A 28 8.52 -5.75 8.11
CA GLU A 28 8.74 -4.37 8.55
C GLU A 28 10.05 -4.34 9.33
N SER A 29 11.02 -3.55 8.87
CA SER A 29 12.32 -3.40 9.52
C SER A 29 12.86 -1.98 9.31
N PRO A 30 13.85 -1.54 10.11
CA PRO A 30 14.50 -0.25 9.88
C PRO A 30 15.19 -0.12 8.51
N ALA A 31 15.58 -1.23 7.90
CA ALA A 31 16.21 -1.26 6.57
C ALA A 31 15.18 -1.13 5.43
N GLY A 32 13.92 -1.42 5.70
CA GLY A 32 12.85 -1.35 4.72
C GLY A 32 11.69 -2.28 5.07
N TRP A 33 10.64 -2.15 4.27
CA TRP A 33 9.34 -2.74 4.55
C TRP A 33 8.65 -3.11 3.24
N ARG A 34 7.87 -4.19 3.28
CA ARG A 34 7.15 -4.71 2.11
C ARG A 34 5.92 -5.50 2.52
N GLY A 35 4.94 -5.53 1.63
CA GLY A 35 3.67 -6.17 1.88
C GLY A 35 2.74 -6.11 0.70
N GLU A 36 1.46 -6.31 0.99
CA GLU A 36 0.37 -6.22 0.02
C GLU A 36 -0.73 -5.30 0.51
N PHE A 37 -1.44 -4.68 -0.42
CA PHE A 37 -2.68 -4.00 -0.12
C PHE A 37 -3.75 -4.26 -1.17
N THR A 38 -4.99 -4.09 -0.71
CA THR A 38 -6.20 -4.07 -1.54
C THR A 38 -6.87 -2.70 -1.37
N PRO A 39 -7.18 -1.99 -2.47
CA PRO A 39 -7.95 -0.75 -2.41
C PRO A 39 -9.35 -1.00 -1.85
N GLN A 40 -9.85 -0.11 -0.99
CA GLN A 40 -11.24 -0.18 -0.53
C GLN A 40 -12.22 0.25 -1.63
N ASP A 41 -11.79 1.18 -2.48
CA ASP A 41 -12.52 1.62 -3.66
C ASP A 41 -11.95 0.97 -4.93
N HIS A 42 -12.71 0.92 -6.03
CA HIS A 42 -12.28 0.30 -7.30
C HIS A 42 -11.17 1.08 -8.05
N ARG A 43 -10.37 1.88 -7.32
CA ARG A 43 -9.33 2.72 -7.87
C ARG A 43 -8.09 1.90 -8.23
N ARG A 44 -7.49 2.28 -9.35
CA ARG A 44 -6.31 1.61 -9.91
C ARG A 44 -5.05 2.39 -9.58
N PHE A 45 -3.98 1.64 -9.37
CA PHE A 45 -2.64 2.18 -9.20
C PHE A 45 -1.80 1.77 -10.41
N SER A 46 -0.92 2.67 -10.83
CA SER A 46 0.07 2.39 -11.86
C SER A 46 1.27 1.72 -11.20
N ASP A 47 1.93 0.82 -11.94
CA ASP A 47 3.19 0.25 -11.49
C ASP A 47 4.27 1.34 -11.52
N GLY A 48 5.01 1.52 -10.43
CA GLY A 48 6.02 2.56 -10.37
C GLY A 48 6.41 3.03 -8.97
N ASP A 49 7.48 3.83 -8.94
CA ASP A 49 7.93 4.59 -7.78
C ASP A 49 7.16 5.92 -7.70
N GLY A 50 6.83 6.36 -6.47
CA GLY A 50 6.25 7.69 -6.24
C GLY A 50 4.98 7.73 -5.40
N TYR A 51 4.59 6.64 -4.75
CA TYR A 51 3.45 6.62 -3.85
C TYR A 51 3.88 6.80 -2.40
N ILE A 52 3.01 7.38 -1.57
CA ILE A 52 3.22 7.42 -0.11
C ILE A 52 2.17 6.54 0.55
N ILE A 53 2.60 5.58 1.36
CA ILE A 53 1.70 4.86 2.27
C ILE A 53 1.55 5.64 3.57
N GLU A 54 0.33 5.75 4.06
CA GLU A 54 -0.01 6.18 5.42
C GLU A 54 -0.59 4.99 6.18
N LEU A 55 0.00 4.68 7.33
CA LEU A 55 -0.41 3.58 8.19
C LEU A 55 -1.48 4.01 9.20
N GLU A 56 -2.13 3.04 9.85
CA GLU A 56 -3.17 3.29 10.88
C GLU A 56 -2.69 4.17 12.06
N ASN A 57 -1.39 4.14 12.35
CA ASN A 57 -0.76 4.94 13.40
C ASN A 57 -0.24 6.30 12.91
N GLY A 58 -0.61 6.71 11.69
CA GLY A 58 -0.19 7.97 11.07
C GLY A 58 1.24 7.97 10.53
N ARG A 59 2.00 6.89 10.67
CA ARG A 59 3.34 6.79 10.07
C ARG A 59 3.24 6.77 8.55
N ARG A 60 4.19 7.43 7.87
CA ARG A 60 4.21 7.55 6.42
C ARG A 60 5.54 7.13 5.82
N GLY A 61 5.54 6.79 4.54
CA GLY A 61 6.78 6.64 3.78
C GLY A 61 6.56 6.37 2.31
N ASP A 62 7.55 6.74 1.51
CA ASP A 62 7.56 6.49 0.08
C ASP A 62 7.68 5.00 -0.23
N CYS A 63 6.93 4.56 -1.23
CA CYS A 63 6.94 3.20 -1.71
C CYS A 63 6.79 3.10 -3.22
N TYR A 64 7.37 2.00 -3.71
CA TYR A 64 7.07 1.39 -4.97
C TYR A 64 5.79 0.57 -4.87
N ILE A 65 4.91 0.68 -5.86
CA ILE A 65 3.73 -0.16 -6.00
C ILE A 65 3.83 -0.98 -7.27
N ARG A 66 3.45 -2.25 -7.17
CA ARG A 66 3.33 -3.16 -8.32
C ARG A 66 2.04 -3.93 -8.25
N LYS A 67 1.27 -3.91 -9.33
CA LYS A 67 0.08 -4.73 -9.48
C LYS A 67 0.46 -6.19 -9.42
N MET A 68 -0.21 -6.94 -8.54
CA MET A 68 -0.10 -8.38 -8.52
C MET A 68 -1.11 -8.96 -9.51
N VAL A 69 -0.64 -9.86 -10.37
CA VAL A 69 -1.53 -10.66 -11.20
C VAL A 69 -2.08 -11.78 -10.32
N ASN A 70 -3.31 -11.60 -9.81
CA ASN A 70 -3.99 -12.69 -9.12
C ASN A 70 -4.32 -13.79 -10.13
N ARG A 71 -3.61 -14.91 -10.04
CA ARG A 71 -3.89 -16.12 -10.83
C ARG A 71 -4.90 -16.99 -10.08
N VAL A 72 -6.14 -16.54 -9.90
CA VAL A 72 -7.20 -17.38 -9.28
C VAL A 72 -8.56 -17.21 -9.98
N ILE A 73 -8.93 -18.30 -10.66
CA ILE A 73 -10.26 -18.91 -10.91
C ILE A 73 -11.44 -17.95 -11.21
N ALA A 74 -12.04 -18.17 -12.38
CA ALA A 74 -13.06 -17.38 -13.09
C ALA A 74 -14.36 -17.01 -12.32
N THR A 75 -14.49 -17.30 -11.03
CA THR A 75 -15.72 -17.16 -10.26
C THR A 75 -15.72 -16.03 -9.23
N VAL A 76 -14.59 -15.35 -8.98
CA VAL A 76 -14.52 -14.22 -8.04
C VAL A 76 -14.17 -12.93 -8.81
N PRO A 77 -14.87 -11.80 -8.56
CA PRO A 77 -14.51 -10.52 -9.16
C PRO A 77 -13.03 -10.21 -8.88
N PRO A 78 -12.27 -9.71 -9.87
CA PRO A 78 -10.86 -9.41 -9.67
C PRO A 78 -10.71 -8.28 -8.65
N VAL A 79 -10.43 -8.66 -7.40
CA VAL A 79 -9.97 -7.73 -6.39
C VAL A 79 -8.53 -7.39 -6.74
N TYR A 80 -8.30 -6.13 -7.11
CA TYR A 80 -6.94 -5.68 -7.40
C TYR A 80 -6.12 -5.76 -6.12
N SER A 81 -5.10 -6.63 -6.14
CA SER A 81 -4.10 -6.71 -5.08
C SER A 81 -2.80 -6.14 -5.60
N TYR A 82 -2.12 -5.37 -4.76
CA TYR A 82 -0.88 -4.69 -5.10
C TYR A 82 0.18 -5.04 -4.09
N TYR A 83 1.39 -5.30 -4.57
CA TYR A 83 2.57 -5.39 -3.75
C TYR A 83 3.13 -3.98 -3.54
N PHE A 84 3.56 -3.69 -2.32
CA PHE A 84 4.27 -2.47 -2.01
C PHE A 84 5.64 -2.75 -1.38
N ARG A 85 6.59 -1.86 -1.63
CA ARG A 85 7.91 -1.89 -1.01
C ARG A 85 8.39 -0.47 -0.77
N GLY A 86 8.79 -0.18 0.47
CA GLY A 86 9.50 1.04 0.82
C GLY A 86 10.87 0.75 1.41
N SER A 87 11.71 1.78 1.42
CA SER A 87 13.06 1.77 2.00
C SER A 87 13.12 2.63 3.25
N GLY A 88 14.02 2.29 4.17
CA GLY A 88 14.24 3.07 5.38
C GLY A 88 13.09 3.02 6.37
N ARG A 89 13.13 3.93 7.35
CA ARG A 89 12.13 4.03 8.41
C ARG A 89 10.94 4.85 7.92
N LEU A 90 9.74 4.39 8.24
CA LEU A 90 8.53 5.20 8.11
C LEU A 90 8.61 6.39 9.08
N SER A 91 8.37 7.60 8.58
CA SER A 91 8.31 8.82 9.37
C SER A 91 7.09 8.80 10.29
N GLY A 92 7.19 9.42 11.47
CA GLY A 92 6.08 9.58 12.40
C GLY A 92 4.92 10.41 11.81
N PRO A 93 3.76 10.46 12.50
CA PRO A 93 2.71 11.40 12.16
C PRO A 93 3.30 12.81 12.12
N THR A 94 3.01 13.54 11.04
CA THR A 94 3.34 14.96 10.95
C THR A 94 2.40 15.68 11.92
N GLU A 95 2.94 16.25 13.00
CA GLU A 95 2.23 17.17 13.89
C GLU A 95 1.69 18.39 13.13
#